data_AF-A0A930GUX2-F1
#
_entry.id   AF-A0A930GUX2-F1
#
_cell.length_a   1.000
_cell.length_b   1.000
_cell.length_c   1.000
_cell.angle_alpha   90.00
_cell.angle_beta   90.00
_cell.angle_gamma   90.00
#
_symmetry.space_group_name_H-M   'P 1'
#
loop_
_entity.id
_entity.type
_entity.pdbx_description
1 polymer ?
#
loop_
_entity_poly.entity_id
_entity_poly.type
_entity_poly.pdbx_seq_one_letter_code
_entity_poly.pdbx_strand_id
1 'polypeptide(L)' 'DTYILDKQKLKHAKKDMYILHPLPRVNEISVEVDNDPRAAYFKQAEFGVYVRMALILTLLEVK' A
#
# COMPACT_ATOMS: atom_id res chain seq x y z
N ASP A 1 19.70 -10.42 4.56
CA ASP A 1 18.39 -9.80 4.27
C ASP A 1 18.48 -8.31 3.92
N THR A 2 18.89 -8.03 2.68
CA THR A 2 19.13 -6.65 2.21
C THR A 2 17.83 -5.92 1.87
N TYR A 3 16.83 -6.63 1.34
CA TYR A 3 15.61 -6.03 0.76
C TYR A 3 14.33 -6.27 1.58
N ILE A 4 14.44 -6.70 2.83
CA ILE A 4 13.29 -6.77 3.75
C ILE A 4 13.08 -5.38 4.35
N LEU A 5 11.92 -4.77 4.16
CA LEU A 5 11.57 -3.50 4.81
C LEU A 5 11.18 -3.75 6.27
N ASP A 6 11.88 -3.08 7.19
CA ASP A 6 11.69 -3.17 8.63
C ASP A 6 11.64 -1.76 9.26
N LYS A 7 11.29 -1.70 10.55
CA LYS A 7 11.18 -0.44 11.29
C LYS A 7 12.53 0.29 11.42
N GLN A 8 13.65 -0.43 11.38
CA GLN A 8 14.98 0.18 11.47
C GLN A 8 15.32 0.95 10.20
N LYS A 9 15.09 0.35 9.03
CA LYS A 9 15.29 0.98 7.71
C LYS A 9 14.38 2.20 7.53
N LEU A 10 13.20 2.18 8.13
CA LEU A 10 12.24 3.28 8.09
C LEU A 10 12.60 4.49 8.97
N LYS A 11 13.66 4.43 9.80
CA LYS A 11 14.12 5.56 10.64
C LYS A 11 14.58 6.77 9.82
N HIS A 12 15.13 6.53 8.63
CA HIS A 12 15.66 7.57 7.76
C HIS A 12 14.65 8.03 6.70
N ALA A 13 13.48 7.39 6.62
CA ALA A 13 12.44 7.76 5.69
C ALA A 13 11.70 9.02 6.16
N LYS A 14 11.22 9.82 5.21
CA LYS A 14 10.42 11.02 5.51
C LYS A 14 9.16 10.64 6.29
N LYS A 15 8.68 11.55 7.14
CA LYS A 15 7.50 11.34 8.00
C LYS A 15 6.20 11.23 7.19
N ASP A 16 6.16 11.83 6.01
CA ASP A 16 5.03 11.93 5.08
C ASP A 16 5.12 10.99 3.88
N MET A 17 6.13 10.12 3.82
CA MET A 17 6.28 9.12 2.76
C MET A 17 5.28 7.98 2.95
N TYR A 18 4.55 7.59 1.91
CA TYR A 18 3.71 6.39 1.94
C TYR A 18 4.46 5.13 1.51
N ILE A 19 4.12 4.00 2.14
CA ILE A 19 4.60 2.66 1.79
C ILE A 19 3.46 1.93 1.07
N LEU A 20 3.72 1.52 -0.17
CA LEU A 20 2.77 0.82 -1.04
C LEU A 20 3.29 -0.59 -1.35
N HIS A 21 2.36 -1.51 -1.59
CA HIS A 21 2.64 -2.90 -1.95
C HIS A 21 1.40 -3.50 -2.63
N PRO A 22 1.54 -4.16 -3.81
CA PRO A 22 0.38 -4.69 -4.53
C PRO A 22 -0.31 -5.88 -3.85
N LEU A 23 0.37 -6.52 -2.89
CA LEU A 23 -0.05 -7.75 -2.21
C LEU A 23 -0.21 -8.96 -3.19
N PRO A 24 -0.22 -10.23 -2.70
CA PRO A 24 0.15 -10.63 -1.34
C PRO A 24 1.62 -10.32 -1.06
N ARG A 25 1.96 -10.07 0.20
CA ARG A 25 3.36 -10.00 0.63
C ARG A 25 3.82 -11.33 1.20
N VAL A 26 5.09 -11.65 1.06
CA VAL A 26 5.70 -12.88 1.60
C VAL A 26 6.64 -12.55 2.77
N ASN A 27 7.77 -11.90 2.50
CA ASN A 27 8.79 -11.56 3.49
C ASN A 27 9.47 -10.21 3.23
N GLU A 28 9.12 -9.55 2.13
CA GLU A 28 9.67 -8.28 1.68
C GLU A 28 9.29 -7.10 2.59
N ILE A 29 8.23 -7.22 3.38
CA ILE A 29 7.82 -6.22 4.38
C ILE A 29 7.53 -6.94 5.70
N SER A 30 8.26 -6.58 6.75
CA SER A 30 8.04 -7.10 8.11
C SER A 30 6.66 -6.69 8.65
N VAL A 31 6.01 -7.58 9.40
CA VAL A 31 4.69 -7.34 10.01
C VAL A 31 4.70 -6.14 10.96
N GLU A 32 5.85 -5.80 11.55
CA GLU A 32 5.96 -4.61 12.43
C GLU A 32 5.67 -3.29 11.68
N VAL A 33 5.84 -3.27 10.35
CA VAL A 33 5.61 -2.10 9.50
C VAL A 33 4.10 -1.80 9.38
N ASP A 34 3.22 -2.76 9.68
CA ASP A 34 1.75 -2.58 9.63
C ASP A 34 1.28 -1.47 10.57
N ASN A 35 1.98 -1.30 11.68
CA ASN A 35 1.67 -0.29 12.69
C ASN A 35 2.33 1.06 12.41
N ASP A 36 3.16 1.18 11.36
CA ASP A 36 3.72 2.46 10.95
C ASP A 36 2.63 3.29 10.26
N PRO A 37 2.40 4.57 10.65
CA PRO A 37 1.37 5.41 10.05
C PRO A 37 1.56 5.64 8.54
N ARG A 38 2.75 5.34 8.00
CA ARG A 38 3.08 5.41 6.59
C ARG A 38 2.65 4.19 5.79
N ALA A 39 2.28 3.09 6.44
CA ALA A 39 1.78 1.89 5.78
C ALA A 39 0.42 2.15 5.11
N ALA A 40 0.40 2.18 3.78
CA ALA A 40 -0.79 2.50 2.99
C ALA A 40 -1.26 1.35 2.10
N TYR A 41 -0.55 0.22 2.05
CA TYR A 41 -0.89 -0.92 1.18
C TYR A 41 -2.27 -1.56 1.47
N PHE A 42 -2.79 -1.48 2.69
CA PHE A 42 -4.17 -1.91 2.96
C PHE A 42 -5.22 -0.94 2.37
N LYS A 43 -5.04 0.36 2.57
CA LYS A 43 -5.88 1.39 1.93
C LYS A 43 -5.76 1.35 0.41
N GLN A 44 -4.57 1.07 -0.12
CA GLN A 44 -4.34 0.87 -1.55
C GLN A 44 -5.20 -0.26 -2.12
N ALA A 45 -5.27 -1.41 -1.42
CA ALA A 45 -6.10 -2.53 -1.85
C ALA A 45 -7.60 -2.18 -1.84
N GLU A 46 -8.05 -1.47 -0.79
CA GLU A 46 -9.42 -0.93 -0.70
C GLU A 46 -9.73 0.03 -1.86
N PHE A 47 -8.81 0.96 -2.17
CA PHE A 47 -8.97 1.87 -3.31
C PHE A 47 -9.04 1.15 -4.65
N GLY A 48 -8.49 -0.06 -4.76
CA GLY A 48 -8.68 -0.92 -5.92
C GLY A 48 -10.15 -1.29 -6.18
N VAL A 49 -11.02 -1.30 -5.16
CA VAL A 49 -12.48 -1.48 -5.35
C VAL A 49 -13.06 -0.25 -6.04
N TYR A 50 -12.81 0.95 -5.48
CA TYR A 50 -13.38 2.20 -5.99
C TYR A 50 -12.90 2.53 -7.41
N VAL A 51 -11.61 2.33 -7.69
CA VAL A 51 -11.06 2.57 -9.03
C VAL A 51 -11.68 1.63 -10.05
N ARG A 52 -11.87 0.35 -9.72
CA ARG A 52 -12.53 -0.60 -10.62
C ARG A 52 -14.00 -0.25 -10.84
N MET A 53 -14.73 0.14 -9.79
CA MET A 53 -16.11 0.62 -9.91
C MET A 53 -16.19 1.84 -10.84
N ALA A 54 -15.34 2.84 -10.62
CA ALA A 54 -15.29 4.05 -11.44
C ALA A 54 -14.94 3.72 -12.90
N LEU A 55 -13.99 2.82 -13.14
CA LEU A 55 -13.61 2.38 -14.48
C LEU A 55 -14.78 1.67 -15.17
N ILE A 56 -15.48 0.76 -14.48
CA ILE A 56 -16.65 0.05 -15.03
C ILE A 56 -17.77 1.04 -15.36
N LEU A 57 -18.10 1.98 -14.46
CA LEU A 57 -19.12 3.00 -14.71
C LEU A 57 -18.76 3.89 -15.91
N THR A 58 -17.47 4.24 -16.04
CA THR A 58 -16.95 5.01 -17.17
C THR A 58 -17.12 4.23 -18.49
N LEU A 59 -16.80 2.94 -18.50
CA LEU A 59 -16.94 2.08 -19.69
C LEU A 59 -18.40 1.82 -20.08
N LEU A 60 -19.32 1.86 -19.12
CA LEU A 60 -20.76 1.71 -19.35
C LEU A 60 -21.47 3.06 -19.61
N GLU A 61 -20.74 4.17 -19.65
CA GLU A 61 -21.26 5.52 -19.82
C GLU A 61 -22.35 5.91 -18.81
N VAL A 62 -22.27 5.37 -17.58
CA VAL A 62 -23.21 5.67 -16.50
C VAL A 62 -22.78 6.98 -15.82
N LYS A 63 -23.67 7.98 -15.82
CA LYS A 63 -23.46 9.31 -15.23
C LYS A 63 -23.89 9.39 -13.77
#